data_AF-B1HYJ8-F1
#
_entry.id   AF-B1HYJ8-F1
#
_cell.length_a   1.000
_cell.length_b   1.000
_cell.length_c   1.000
_cell.angle_alpha   90.00
_cell.angle_beta   90.00
_cell.angle_gamma   90.00
#
_symmetry.space_group_name_H-M   'P 1'
#
loop_
_entity.id
_entity.type
_entity.pdbx_description
1 polymer ?
#
loop_
_entity_poly.entity_id
_entity_poly.type
_entity_poly.pdbx_seq_one_letter_code
_entity_poly.pdbx_strand_id
1 'polypeptide(L)' 'MYKHILLAVDGSENSVRAAKEAVKIASENSLIEMVYVADFEKAKTEVLHAASSERT' A
#
# COMPACT_ATOMS: atom_id res chain seq x y z
N MET A 1 -13.60 2.01 -22.00
CA MET A 1 -12.33 1.53 -21.42
C MET A 1 -11.79 2.60 -20.47
N TYR A 2 -11.22 2.22 -19.32
CA TYR A 2 -10.81 3.20 -18.30
C TYR A 2 -9.56 3.95 -18.73
N LYS A 3 -9.61 5.28 -18.76
CA LYS A 3 -8.41 6.10 -19.05
C LYS A 3 -7.47 6.18 -17.84
N HIS A 4 -8.02 6.04 -16.64
CA HIS A 4 -7.28 6.13 -15.39
C HIS A 4 -7.80 5.08 -14.40
N ILE A 5 -6.90 4.30 -13.83
CA ILE A 5 -7.17 3.25 -12.84
C ILE A 5 -6.36 3.58 -11.59
N LEU A 6 -7.04 3.87 -10.48
CA LEU A 6 -6.40 4.09 -9.18
C LEU A 6 -6.38 2.76 -8.42
N LEU A 7 -5.19 2.30 -8.05
CA LEU A 7 -4.97 1.04 -7.35
C LEU A 7 -4.38 1.30 -5.96
N ALA A 8 -5.18 1.07 -4.92
CA ALA A 8 -4.66 1.02 -3.56
C ALA A 8 -3.82 -0.26 -3.37
N VAL A 9 -2.60 -0.11 -2.86
CA VAL A 9 -1.68 -1.21 -2.57
C VAL A 9 -1.28 -1.17 -1.11
N ASP A 10 -1.14 -2.34 -0.50
CA ASP A 10 -0.72 -2.51 0.90
C ASP A 10 0.57 -3.37 1.02
N GLY A 11 1.11 -3.84 -0.10
CA GLY A 11 2.31 -4.70 -0.15
C GLY A 11 2.02 -6.19 0.04
N SER A 12 0.76 -6.59 0.26
CA SER A 12 0.38 -8.01 0.38
C SER A 12 0.35 -8.72 -0.98
N GLU A 13 0.34 -10.05 -0.98
CA GLU A 13 0.08 -10.86 -2.18
C GLU A 13 -1.25 -10.51 -2.87
N ASN A 14 -2.24 -10.04 -2.11
CA ASN A 14 -3.50 -9.57 -2.67
C ASN A 14 -3.29 -8.32 -3.52
N SER A 15 -2.47 -7.38 -3.07
CA SER A 15 -2.14 -6.17 -3.85
C SER A 15 -1.39 -6.51 -5.14
N VAL A 16 -0.50 -7.50 -5.11
CA VAL A 16 0.21 -7.99 -6.31
C VAL A 16 -0.76 -8.62 -7.30
N ARG A 17 -1.73 -9.42 -6.83
CA ARG A 17 -2.79 -9.97 -7.70
C ARG A 17 -3.68 -8.88 -8.27
N ALA A 18 -4.05 -7.88 -7.48
CA ALA A 18 -4.85 -6.75 -7.94
C ALA A 18 -4.14 -5.94 -9.05
N ALA A 19 -2.83 -5.73 -8.92
CA ALA A 19 -2.02 -5.11 -9.96
C ALA A 19 -2.05 -5.90 -11.28
N LYS A 20 -1.97 -7.24 -11.21
CA LYS A 20 -2.06 -8.11 -12.40
C LYS A 20 -3.43 -7.99 -13.08
N GLU A 21 -4.52 -7.94 -12.32
CA GLU A 21 -5.86 -7.75 -12.89
C GLU A 21 -6.06 -6.33 -13.45
N ALA A 22 -5.49 -5.31 -12.82
CA ALA A 22 -5.53 -3.93 -13.31
C ALA A 22 -4.90 -3.79 -14.71
N VAL A 23 -3.80 -4.50 -14.96
CA VAL A 23 -3.17 -4.55 -16.30
C VAL A 23 -4.08 -5.18 -17.35
N LYS A 24 -4.87 -6.21 -17.00
CA LYS A 24 -5.76 -6.87 -17.97
C LYS A 24 -6.92 -5.98 -18.42
N ILE A 25 -7.36 -5.04 -17.58
CA ILE A 25 -8.46 -4.12 -17.88
C ILE A 25 -7.97 -2.77 -18.43
N ALA A 26 -6.65 -2.53 -18.40
CA ALA A 26 -6.02 -1.35 -18.94
C ALA A 26 -5.94 -1.40 -20.47
N SER A 27 -6.03 -0.23 -21.10
CA SER A 27 -5.78 0.00 -22.52
C SER A 27 -4.38 0.54 -22.73
N GLU A 28 -3.92 0.58 -23.99
CA GLU A 28 -2.64 1.16 -24.37
C GLU A 28 -2.45 2.59 -23.84
N ASN A 29 -3.54 3.37 -23.75
CA ASN A 29 -3.53 4.75 -23.28
C ASN A 29 -4.07 4.91 -21.85
N SER A 30 -4.14 3.82 -21.08
CA SER A 30 -4.58 3.87 -19.69
C SER A 30 -3.42 4.14 -18.75
N LEU A 31 -3.62 5.03 -17.79
CA LEU A 31 -2.73 5.21 -16.65
C LEU A 31 -3.20 4.34 -15.48
N ILE A 32 -2.30 3.55 -14.90
CA ILE A 32 -2.52 2.88 -13.62
C ILE A 32 -1.70 3.64 -12.57
N GLU A 33 -2.39 4.32 -11.66
CA GLU A 33 -1.77 5.03 -10.53
C GLU A 33 -1.87 4.16 -9.28
N MET A 34 -0.73 3.84 -8.68
CA MET A 34 -0.68 3.02 -7.45
C MET A 34 -0.49 3.91 -6.23
N VAL A 35 -1.32 3.71 -5.21
CA VAL A 35 -1.28 4.47 -3.95
C VAL A 35 -1.05 3.54 -2.77
N TYR A 36 0.02 3.80 -2.03
CA TYR A 36 0.31 3.17 -0.73
C TYR A 36 0.07 4.19 0.38
N VAL A 37 -0.74 3.83 1.38
CA VAL A 37 -1.00 4.69 2.54
C VAL A 37 -0.12 4.21 3.69
N ALA A 38 0.97 4.95 3.93
CA ALA A 38 1.83 4.75 5.09
C ALA A 38 1.25 5.51 6.29
N ASP A 39 0.83 4.81 7.35
CA ASP A 39 0.46 5.42 8.61
C ASP A 39 1.73 5.63 9.47
N PHE A 40 2.26 6.85 9.45
CA PHE A 40 3.46 7.23 10.21
C PHE A 40 3.18 7.52 11.70
N GLU A 41 1.92 7.65 12.12
CA GLU A 41 1.56 7.91 13.54
C GLU A 41 1.79 6.67 14.41
N LYS A 42 1.67 5.47 13.84
CA LYS A 42 1.93 4.20 14.55
C LYS A 42 3.41 4.00 14.87
N ALA A 43 4.33 4.52 14.04
CA ALA A 43 5.76 4.30 14.17
C ALA A 43 6.38 4.97 15.42
N LYS A 44 5.80 6.07 15.90
CA LYS A 44 6.30 6.77 17.09
C LYS A 44 5.89 6.07 18.39
N THR A 45 4.73 5.41 18.39
CA THR A 45 4.17 4.76 19.59
C THR A 45 4.92 3.47 19.93
N GLU A 46 5.39 2.70 18.94
CA GLU A 46 6.14 1.46 19.21
C GLU A 46 7.55 1.70 19.79
N VAL A 47 8.25 2.75 19.36
CA VAL A 47 9.59 3.09 19.89
C VAL A 47 9.53 3.50 21.37
N LEU A 48 8.44 4.14 21.79
CA LEU A 48 8.24 4.54 23.18
C LEU A 48 7.96 3.36 24.13
N HIS A 49 7.34 2.28 23.64
CA HIS A 49 7.04 1.10 24.47
C HIS A 49 8.19 0.09 24.57
N ALA A 50 9.10 0.05 23.59
CA ALA A 50 10.29 -0.80 23.68
C ALA A 50 11.27 -0.33 24.77
N ALA A 51 11.35 0.98 25.03
CA ALA A 51 12.26 1.55 26.02
C ALA A 51 11.79 1.38 27.49
N SER A 52 10.53 1.00 27.73
CA SER A 52 10.00 0.88 29.10
C SER A 52 10.10 -0.54 29.68
N SER A 53 10.49 -1.54 28.89
CA SER A 53 10.49 -2.95 29.33
C SER A 53 11.83 -3.43 29.92
N GLU A 54 12.83 -2.56 30.08
CA GLU A 54 14.18 -2.92 30.56
C GLU A 54 14.49 -2.36 31.96
N ARG A 55 13.47 -2.14 32.80
CA ARG A 55 13.65 -1.81 34.22
C ARG A 55 12.61 -2.49 35.11
N THR A 56 12.70 -3.80 35.30
CA THR A 56 12.44 -4.50 36.58
C THR A 56 13.05 -5.89 36.51
#